data_AF-A0A6P3ZQ64-F1
#
_entry.id   AF-A0A6P3ZQ64-F1
#
_cell.length_a   1.000
_cell.length_b   1.000
_cell.length_c   1.000
_cell.angle_alpha   90.00
_cell.angle_beta   90.00
_cell.angle_gamma   90.00
#
_symmetry.space_group_name_H-M   'P 1'
#
loop_
_entity.id
_entity.type
_entity.pdbx_description
1 polymer ?
#
loop_
_entity_poly.entity_id
_entity_poly.type
_entity_poly.pdbx_seq_one_letter_code
_entity_poly.pdbx_strand_id
1 'polypeptide(L)'
;MVFKNYFQGELHEYLGVMLAANGAFSDRSSALLTVQTLSSDLVSLQSRIEKLEAASSKIFGGDRSRMRKIEDLKETARVTEDAKSCAVREYERIKDNNRDELERFDKERHIDFMDMLKGFVLNQAGYAEKMANAWENLAEETIRYARDGS
;
A
#
# COMPACT_ATOMS: atom_id res chain seq x y z
N MET A 1 23.94 -2.24 -23.49
CA MET A 1 23.95 -1.22 -22.41
C MET A 1 22.54 -0.72 -22.08
N VAL A 2 21.70 -0.41 -23.08
CA VAL A 2 20.29 0.04 -22.91
C VAL A 2 19.44 -0.93 -22.08
N PHE A 3 19.47 -2.23 -22.38
CA PHE A 3 18.68 -3.24 -21.66
C PHE A 3 19.00 -3.35 -20.16
N LYS A 4 20.28 -3.22 -19.81
CA LYS A 4 20.77 -3.30 -18.42
C LYS A 4 20.34 -2.08 -17.61
N ASN A 5 20.32 -0.89 -18.24
CA ASN A 5 19.88 0.35 -17.60
C ASN A 5 18.35 0.40 -17.44
N TYR A 6 17.59 -0.15 -18.39
CA TYR A 6 16.12 -0.21 -18.30
C TYR A 6 15.66 -1.15 -17.18
N PHE A 7 16.21 -2.36 -17.12
CA PHE A 7 15.89 -3.32 -16.04
C PHE A 7 16.23 -2.79 -14.64
N GLN A 8 17.31 -2.01 -14.51
CA GLN A 8 17.68 -1.38 -13.25
C GLN A 8 16.69 -0.28 -12.83
N GLY A 9 16.10 0.46 -13.79
CA GLY A 9 15.04 1.44 -13.55
C GLY A 9 13.77 0.78 -13.02
N GLU A 10 13.30 -0.26 -13.71
CA GLU A 10 12.12 -1.05 -13.33
C GLU A 10 12.25 -1.65 -11.92
N LEU A 11 13.42 -2.21 -11.59
CA LEU A 11 13.67 -2.78 -10.27
C LEU A 11 13.65 -1.70 -9.17
N HIS A 12 14.21 -0.52 -9.45
CA HIS A 12 14.24 0.60 -8.52
C HIS A 12 12.83 1.14 -8.26
N GLU A 13 12.01 1.25 -9.31
CA GLU A 13 10.61 1.67 -9.21
C GLU A 13 9.78 0.67 -8.41
N TYR A 14 9.93 -0.63 -8.70
CA TYR A 14 9.28 -1.70 -7.93
C TYR A 14 9.63 -1.64 -6.44
N LEU A 15 10.90 -1.45 -6.10
CA LEU A 15 11.33 -1.31 -4.70
C LEU A 15 10.75 -0.05 -4.06
N GLY A 16 10.65 1.06 -4.80
CA GLY A 16 10.01 2.29 -4.35
C GLY A 16 8.54 2.07 -3.97
N VAL A 17 7.79 1.37 -4.82
CA VAL A 17 6.39 1.05 -4.53
C VAL A 17 6.25 0.09 -3.35
N MET A 18 7.11 -0.93 -3.25
CA MET A 18 7.07 -1.85 -2.10
C MET A 18 7.35 -1.14 -0.78
N LEU A 19 8.26 -0.16 -0.77
CA LEU A 19 8.51 0.69 0.41
C LEU A 19 7.29 1.56 0.74
N ALA A 20 6.65 2.16 -0.27
CA ALA A 20 5.43 2.94 -0.08
C ALA A 20 4.27 2.09 0.47
N ALA A 21 4.08 0.88 -0.06
CA ALA A 21 3.10 -0.08 0.43
C ALA A 21 3.36 -0.46 1.89
N ASN A 22 4.62 -0.68 2.26
CA ASN A 22 5.00 -0.96 3.65
C ASN A 22 4.68 0.23 4.58
N GLY A 23 4.96 1.47 4.14
CA GLY A 23 4.54 2.67 4.86
C GLY A 23 3.03 2.74 5.06
N ALA A 24 2.27 2.50 4.00
CA ALA A 24 0.82 2.50 4.02
C ALA A 24 0.21 1.41 4.94
N PHE A 25 0.86 0.24 5.05
CA PHE A 25 0.48 -0.79 6.02
C PHE A 25 0.77 -0.38 7.46
N SER A 26 1.89 0.30 7.70
CA SER A 26 2.24 0.85 9.01
C SER A 26 1.24 1.91 9.45
N ASP A 27 0.86 2.82 8.55
CA ASP A 27 -0.13 3.87 8.82
C ASP A 27 -1.51 3.26 9.14
N ARG A 28 -1.94 2.27 8.35
CA ARG A 28 -3.19 1.54 8.60
C ARG A 28 -3.20 0.84 9.95
N SER A 29 -2.08 0.22 10.33
CA SER A 29 -1.93 -0.46 11.63
C SER A 29 -1.99 0.54 12.78
N SER A 30 -1.38 1.70 12.62
CA SER A 30 -1.38 2.78 13.62
C SER A 30 -2.78 3.39 13.79
N ALA A 31 -3.50 3.62 12.69
CA ALA A 31 -4.89 4.07 12.72
C ALA A 31 -5.81 3.04 13.40
N LEU A 32 -5.63 1.75 13.11
CA LEU A 32 -6.39 0.67 13.76
C LEU A 32 -6.14 0.62 15.26
N LEU A 33 -4.87 0.73 15.69
CA LEU A 33 -4.52 0.77 17.11
C LEU A 33 -5.19 1.95 17.83
N THR A 34 -5.28 3.10 17.16
CA THR A 34 -6.00 4.28 17.67
C THR A 34 -7.48 3.99 17.88
N VAL A 35 -8.14 3.37 16.89
CA VAL A 35 -9.56 2.95 16.98
C VAL A 35 -9.78 1.98 18.14
N GLN A 36 -8.89 1.00 18.30
CA GLN A 36 -8.97 -0.01 19.36
C GLN A 36 -8.80 0.60 20.75
N THR A 37 -7.82 1.49 20.91
CA THR A 37 -7.57 2.22 22.16
C THR A 37 -8.80 3.03 22.57
N LEU A 38 -9.33 3.86 21.66
CA LEU A 38 -10.50 4.68 21.94
C LEU A 38 -11.75 3.83 22.23
N SER A 39 -11.91 2.69 21.57
CA SER A 39 -13.00 1.75 21.85
C SER A 39 -12.91 1.15 23.25
N SER A 40 -11.71 0.77 23.67
CA SER A 40 -11.46 0.27 25.03
C SER A 40 -11.72 1.34 26.09
N ASP A 41 -11.24 2.56 25.85
CA ASP A 41 -11.45 3.70 26.75
C ASP A 41 -12.94 4.04 26.90
N LEU A 42 -13.69 4.01 25.80
CA LEU A 42 -15.13 4.23 25.81
C LEU A 42 -15.86 3.20 26.66
N VAL A 43 -15.57 1.90 26.47
CA VAL A 43 -16.16 0.81 27.26
C VAL A 43 -15.83 0.97 28.75
N SER A 44 -14.59 1.37 29.08
CA SER A 44 -14.18 1.66 30.45
C SER A 44 -14.95 2.83 31.07
N LEU A 45 -15.13 3.92 30.32
CA LEU A 45 -15.92 5.08 30.75
C LEU A 45 -17.39 4.71 30.97
N GLN A 46 -18.00 3.98 30.04
CA GLN A 46 -19.38 3.50 30.14
C GLN A 46 -19.58 2.63 31.38
N SER A 47 -18.69 1.66 31.63
CA SER A 47 -18.75 0.82 32.83
C SER A 47 -18.62 1.63 34.13
N ARG A 48 -17.79 2.68 34.16
CA ARG A 48 -17.67 3.57 35.33
C ARG A 48 -18.92 4.41 35.55
N ILE A 49 -19.55 4.89 34.49
CA ILE A 49 -20.82 5.63 34.54
C ILE A 49 -21.91 4.72 35.13
N GLU A 50 -22.09 3.52 34.59
CA GLU A 50 -23.10 2.55 35.07
C GLU A 50 -22.94 2.23 36.56
N LYS A 51 -21.69 1.99 37.01
CA LYS A 51 -21.40 1.72 38.42
C LYS A 51 -21.77 2.89 39.33
N LEU A 52 -21.48 4.12 38.92
CA LEU A 52 -21.82 5.32 39.69
C LEU A 52 -23.32 5.59 39.71
N GLU A 53 -24.02 5.37 38.59
CA GLU A 53 -25.48 5.49 38.50
C GLU A 53 -26.17 4.46 39.41
N ALA A 54 -25.74 3.19 39.37
CA ALA A 54 -26.26 2.13 40.23
C ALA A 54 -25.97 2.36 41.73
N ALA A 55 -24.88 3.04 42.06
CA ALA A 55 -24.56 3.43 43.44
C ALA A 55 -25.37 4.66 43.90
N SER A 56 -25.72 5.55 42.97
CA SER A 56 -26.51 6.76 43.25
C SER A 56 -27.98 6.44 43.51
N SER A 57 -28.56 5.49 42.76
CA SER A 57 -29.97 5.10 42.89
C SER A 57 -30.33 4.48 44.25
N LYS A 58 -29.33 3.99 45.01
CA LYS A 58 -29.50 3.37 46.33
C LYS A 58 -29.59 4.36 47.49
N ILE A 59 -29.32 5.65 47.27
CA ILE A 59 -29.30 6.67 48.33
C ILE A 59 -30.45 7.66 48.10
N PHE A 60 -31.40 7.70 49.04
CA PHE A 60 -32.49 8.68 49.02
C PHE A 60 -31.92 10.09 49.16
N GLY A 61 -32.20 10.97 48.20
CA GLY A 61 -31.77 12.38 48.23
C GLY A 61 -30.58 12.75 47.35
N GLY A 62 -29.96 11.81 46.62
CA GLY A 62 -29.00 12.07 45.53
C GLY A 62 -27.76 12.89 45.92
N ASP A 63 -26.61 12.24 46.03
CA ASP A 63 -25.33 12.92 46.27
C ASP A 63 -25.00 13.85 45.08
N ARG A 64 -25.24 15.17 45.23
CA ARG A 64 -25.01 16.19 44.19
C ARG A 64 -23.59 16.15 43.62
N SER A 65 -22.60 15.82 44.45
CA SER A 65 -21.21 15.71 44.00
C SER A 65 -21.02 14.53 43.04
N ARG A 66 -21.70 13.41 43.33
CA ARG A 66 -21.71 12.20 42.50
C ARG A 66 -22.47 12.40 41.20
N MET A 67 -23.59 13.12 41.22
CA MET A 67 -24.33 13.48 40.00
C MET A 67 -23.47 14.32 39.05
N ARG A 68 -22.79 15.35 39.57
CA ARG A 68 -21.86 16.16 38.77
C ARG A 68 -20.74 15.30 38.18
N LYS A 69 -20.20 14.35 38.96
CA LYS A 69 -19.17 13.43 38.47
C LYS A 69 -19.65 12.52 37.34
N ILE A 70 -20.91 12.07 37.39
CA ILE A 70 -21.53 11.28 36.31
C ILE A 70 -21.65 12.14 35.04
N GLU A 71 -22.09 13.39 35.15
CA GLU A 71 -22.17 14.32 34.02
C GLU A 71 -20.79 14.56 33.38
N ASP A 72 -19.74 14.81 34.19
CA ASP A 72 -18.37 14.98 33.69
C ASP A 72 -17.88 13.74 32.92
N LEU A 73 -18.19 12.54 33.42
CA LEU A 73 -17.82 11.28 32.77
C LEU A 73 -18.60 11.06 31.48
N LYS A 74 -19.90 11.42 31.43
CA LYS A 74 -20.72 11.36 30.22
C LYS A 74 -20.20 12.30 29.14
N GLU A 75 -19.79 13.51 29.52
CA GLU A 75 -19.17 14.44 28.58
C GLU A 75 -17.84 13.90 28.05
N THR A 76 -17.00 13.34 28.93
CA THR A 76 -15.75 12.68 28.51
C THR A 76 -16.04 11.53 27.54
N ALA A 77 -17.03 10.68 27.85
CA ALA A 77 -17.42 9.57 26.97
C ALA A 77 -17.94 10.05 25.61
N ARG A 78 -18.67 11.17 25.56
CA ARG A 78 -19.12 11.79 24.31
C ARG A 78 -17.93 12.22 23.46
N VAL A 79 -16.98 12.95 24.06
CA VAL A 79 -15.76 13.39 23.36
C VAL A 79 -14.93 12.20 22.87
N THR A 80 -14.84 11.13 23.66
CA THR A 80 -14.16 9.88 23.25
C THR A 80 -14.88 9.20 22.08
N GLU A 81 -16.21 9.15 22.05
CA GLU A 81 -16.97 8.58 20.93
C GLU A 81 -16.80 9.41 19.64
N ASP A 82 -16.79 10.74 19.76
CA ASP A 82 -16.53 11.63 18.63
C ASP A 82 -15.11 11.40 18.09
N ALA A 83 -14.11 11.31 18.98
CA ALA A 83 -12.73 11.00 18.61
C ALA A 83 -12.62 9.62 17.93
N LYS A 84 -13.31 8.60 18.45
CA LYS A 84 -13.38 7.27 17.84
C LYS A 84 -14.01 7.32 16.46
N SER A 85 -15.09 8.09 16.27
CA SER A 85 -15.75 8.28 14.98
C SER A 85 -14.83 8.95 13.95
N CYS A 86 -14.00 9.90 14.39
CA CYS A 86 -12.95 10.48 13.56
C CYS A 86 -11.86 9.44 13.20
N ALA A 87 -11.38 8.67 14.18
CA ALA A 87 -10.36 7.65 13.96
C ALA A 87 -10.83 6.53 13.02
N VAL A 88 -12.10 6.12 13.11
CA VAL A 88 -12.70 5.14 12.19
C VAL A 88 -12.74 5.69 10.76
N ARG A 89 -13.17 6.94 10.57
CA ARG A 89 -13.17 7.57 9.24
C ARG A 89 -11.77 7.64 8.65
N GLU A 90 -10.76 7.94 9.45
CA GLU A 90 -9.38 7.97 8.99
C GLU A 90 -8.85 6.58 8.63
N TYR A 91 -9.14 5.56 9.45
CA TYR A 91 -8.79 4.17 9.15
C TYR A 91 -9.41 3.70 7.83
N GLU A 92 -10.69 4.01 7.60
CA GLU A 92 -11.40 3.65 6.37
C GLU A 92 -10.82 4.40 5.15
N ARG A 93 -10.52 5.69 5.29
CA ARG A 93 -9.85 6.48 4.24
C ARG A 93 -8.50 5.88 3.83
N ILE A 94 -7.67 5.47 4.80
CA ILE A 94 -6.38 4.82 4.53
C ILE A 94 -6.62 3.48 3.81
N LYS A 95 -7.61 2.69 4.27
CA LYS A 95 -7.92 1.40 3.66
C LYS A 95 -8.35 1.54 2.19
N ASP A 96 -9.18 2.53 1.88
CA ASP A 96 -9.64 2.80 0.52
C ASP A 96 -8.49 3.28 -0.37
N ASN A 97 -7.70 4.26 0.09
CA ASN A 97 -6.52 4.72 -0.64
C ASN A 97 -5.54 3.59 -0.95
N ASN A 98 -5.28 2.69 0.00
CA ASN A 98 -4.38 1.57 -0.21
C ASN A 98 -4.91 0.58 -1.24
N ARG A 99 -6.23 0.36 -1.29
CA ARG A 99 -6.86 -0.48 -2.31
C ARG A 99 -6.69 0.14 -3.68
N ASP A 100 -7.05 1.42 -3.82
CA ASP A 100 -7.01 2.11 -5.11
C ASP A 100 -5.58 2.20 -5.66
N GLU A 101 -4.59 2.43 -4.80
CA GLU A 101 -3.17 2.48 -5.18
C GLU A 101 -2.62 1.09 -5.56
N LEU A 102 -3.04 0.03 -4.86
CA LEU A 102 -2.66 -1.33 -5.23
C LEU A 102 -3.22 -1.72 -6.60
N GLU A 103 -4.46 -1.33 -6.90
CA GLU A 103 -5.07 -1.55 -8.21
C GLU A 103 -4.39 -0.75 -9.33
N ARG A 104 -3.97 0.49 -9.05
CA ARG A 104 -3.19 1.31 -9.98
C ARG A 104 -1.84 0.67 -10.27
N PHE A 105 -1.12 0.27 -9.22
CA PHE A 105 0.19 -0.35 -9.34
C PHE A 105 0.15 -1.65 -10.13
N ASP A 106 -0.84 -2.52 -9.90
CA ASP A 106 -0.92 -3.79 -10.62
C ASP A 106 -1.10 -3.59 -12.14
N LYS A 107 -1.86 -2.55 -12.53
CA LYS A 107 -2.04 -2.16 -13.94
C LYS A 107 -0.77 -1.60 -14.55
N GLU A 108 -0.11 -0.65 -13.87
CA GLU A 108 1.14 -0.03 -14.34
C GLU A 108 2.22 -1.09 -14.52
N ARG A 109 2.44 -1.93 -13.51
CA ARG A 109 3.42 -3.04 -13.56
C ARG A 109 3.20 -3.99 -14.74
N HIS A 110 1.95 -4.32 -15.07
CA HIS A 110 1.67 -5.21 -16.18
C HIS A 110 2.05 -4.56 -17.53
N ILE A 111 1.77 -3.27 -17.69
CA ILE A 111 2.12 -2.51 -18.88
C ILE A 111 3.64 -2.40 -19.02
N ASP A 112 4.32 -1.94 -17.97
CA ASP A 112 5.77 -1.69 -18.00
C ASP A 112 6.55 -2.98 -18.30
N PHE A 113 6.15 -4.09 -17.67
CA PHE A 113 6.77 -5.39 -17.93
C PHE A 113 6.54 -5.88 -19.37
N MET A 114 5.36 -5.65 -19.94
CA MET A 114 5.05 -6.02 -21.33
C MET A 114 5.85 -5.18 -22.33
N ASP A 115 5.99 -3.88 -22.08
CA ASP A 115 6.78 -3.00 -22.93
C ASP A 115 8.28 -3.34 -22.86
N MET A 116 8.78 -3.67 -21.66
CA MET A 116 10.15 -4.18 -21.49
C MET A 116 10.37 -5.46 -22.31
N LEU A 117 9.48 -6.45 -22.19
CA LEU A 117 9.60 -7.72 -22.94
C LEU A 117 9.50 -7.51 -24.46
N LYS A 118 8.62 -6.61 -24.91
CA LYS A 118 8.52 -6.26 -26.33
C LYS A 118 9.82 -5.64 -26.84
N GLY A 119 10.40 -4.71 -26.09
CA GLY A 119 11.70 -4.13 -26.41
C GLY A 119 12.81 -5.19 -26.45
N PHE A 120 12.78 -6.17 -25.54
CA PHE A 120 13.72 -7.29 -25.52
C PHE A 120 13.64 -8.10 -26.81
N VAL A 121 12.45 -8.58 -27.16
CA VAL A 121 12.23 -9.46 -28.30
C VAL A 121 12.60 -8.77 -29.60
N LEU A 122 12.22 -7.50 -29.77
CA LEU A 122 12.59 -6.71 -30.95
C LEU A 122 14.11 -6.56 -31.08
N ASN A 123 14.80 -6.27 -29.98
CA ASN A 123 16.25 -6.15 -29.98
C ASN A 123 16.93 -7.49 -30.32
N GLN A 124 16.47 -8.60 -29.73
CA GLN A 124 17.01 -9.94 -30.02
C GLN A 124 16.77 -10.36 -31.48
N ALA A 125 15.58 -10.09 -32.03
CA ALA A 125 15.27 -10.36 -33.43
C ALA A 125 16.19 -9.55 -34.37
N GLY A 126 16.39 -8.27 -34.09
CA GLY A 126 17.30 -7.43 -34.87
C GLY A 126 18.77 -7.88 -34.79
N TYR A 127 19.22 -8.40 -33.64
CA TYR A 127 20.55 -9.01 -33.55
C TYR A 127 20.65 -10.30 -34.37
N ALA A 128 19.64 -11.16 -34.33
CA ALA A 128 19.62 -12.40 -35.11
C ALA A 128 19.66 -12.13 -36.61
N GLU A 129 18.90 -11.14 -37.09
CA GLU A 129 18.90 -10.72 -38.49
C GLU A 129 20.27 -10.21 -38.94
N LYS A 130 20.91 -9.34 -38.14
CA LYS A 130 22.28 -8.86 -38.43
C LYS A 130 23.29 -10.01 -38.48
N MET A 131 23.17 -10.98 -37.59
CA MET A 131 24.04 -12.15 -37.56
C MET A 131 23.82 -13.02 -38.80
N ALA A 132 22.56 -13.25 -39.20
CA ALA A 132 22.22 -14.00 -40.41
C ALA A 132 22.82 -13.36 -41.67
N ASN A 133 22.65 -12.05 -41.84
CA ASN A 133 23.22 -11.30 -42.96
C ASN A 133 24.76 -11.38 -42.98
N ALA A 134 25.42 -11.33 -41.81
CA ALA A 134 26.86 -11.48 -41.72
C ALA A 134 27.34 -12.89 -42.15
N TRP A 135 26.61 -13.92 -41.72
CA TRP A 135 26.90 -15.30 -42.14
C TRP A 135 26.66 -15.53 -43.63
N GLU A 136 25.61 -14.96 -44.19
CA GLU A 136 25.29 -15.02 -45.63
C GLU A 136 26.41 -14.38 -46.46
N ASN A 137 26.80 -13.14 -46.13
CA ASN A 137 27.90 -12.46 -46.80
C ASN A 137 29.21 -13.25 -46.73
N LEU A 138 29.55 -13.80 -45.57
CA LEU A 138 30.76 -14.61 -45.40
C LEU A 138 30.72 -15.88 -46.26
N ALA A 139 29.57 -16.54 -46.34
CA ALA A 139 29.39 -17.71 -47.18
C ALA A 139 29.55 -17.37 -48.67
N GLU A 140 28.97 -16.26 -49.13
CA GLU A 140 29.14 -15.78 -50.51
C GLU A 140 30.60 -15.46 -50.85
N GLU A 141 31.30 -14.73 -49.98
CA GLU A 141 32.72 -14.43 -50.15
C GLU A 141 33.56 -15.70 -50.24
N THR A 142 33.30 -16.67 -49.35
CA THR A 142 33.99 -17.97 -49.35
C THR A 142 33.78 -18.73 -50.66
N ILE A 143 32.55 -18.72 -51.20
CA ILE A 143 32.23 -19.35 -52.49
C ILE A 143 32.97 -18.66 -53.64
N ARG A 144 33.08 -17.32 -53.63
CA ARG A 144 33.81 -16.57 -54.66
C ARG A 144 35.30 -16.91 -54.65
N TYR A 145 35.94 -16.90 -53.47
CA TYR A 145 37.34 -17.30 -53.34
C TYR A 145 37.59 -18.73 -53.85
N ALA A 146 36.67 -19.65 -53.60
CA ALA A 146 36.79 -21.03 -54.09
C ALA A 146 36.67 -21.13 -55.62
N ARG A 147 35.94 -20.22 -56.29
CA ARG A 147 35.79 -20.18 -57.75
C ARG A 147 36.93 -19.44 -58.46
N ASP A 148 37.48 -18.41 -57.83
CA ASP A 148 38.57 -17.61 -58.42
C ASP A 148 39.95 -18.26 -58.21
N GLY A 149 40.06 -19.21 -57.27
CA GLY A 149 41.27 -19.99 -57.00
C GLY A 149 41.42 -21.29 -57.79
N SER A 150 40.49 -21.59 -58.71
CA SER A 150 40.51 -22.75 -59.62
C SER A 150 40.71 -22.31 -61.07
#